data_AF-A0A349YSS4-F1
#
_entry.id   AF-A0A349YSS4-F1
#
_cell.length_a   1.000
_cell.length_b   1.000
_cell.length_c   1.000
_cell.angle_alpha   90.00
_cell.angle_beta   90.00
_cell.angle_gamma   90.00
#
_symmetry.space_group_name_H-M   'P 1'
#
loop_
_entity.id
_entity.type
_entity.pdbx_description
1 polymer ?
#
loop_
_entity_poly.entity_id
_entity_poly.type
_entity_poly.pdbx_seq_one_letter_code
_entity_poly.pdbx_strand_id
1 'polypeptide(L)'
;MVDLGLLQSKVKNMKLKSIKLRNFRCFENLELDFHKQLTVISGGNASGKSAVLDAVAISVGIFPSSFDGMSNCEIKKKMQDL
;
A
#
# COMPACT_ATOMS: atom_id res chain seq x y z
N MET A 1 -18.04 -27.85 -28.51
CA MET A 1 -16.74 -27.27 -28.18
C MET A 1 -17.03 -25.88 -27.64
N VAL A 2 -17.03 -25.70 -26.31
CA VAL A 2 -17.45 -24.45 -25.68
C VAL A 2 -16.25 -23.50 -25.66
N ASP A 3 -16.43 -22.29 -26.18
CA ASP A 3 -15.38 -21.28 -26.29
C ASP A 3 -14.88 -20.86 -24.89
N LEU A 4 -13.66 -21.29 -24.56
CA LEU A 4 -12.95 -20.97 -23.31
C LEU A 4 -12.43 -19.53 -23.27
N GLY A 5 -12.73 -18.68 -24.27
CA GLY A 5 -12.22 -17.32 -24.40
C GLY A 5 -12.86 -16.27 -23.48
N LEU A 6 -14.04 -16.53 -22.91
CA LEU A 6 -14.79 -15.52 -22.13
C LEU A 6 -14.44 -15.49 -20.62
N LEU A 7 -13.57 -16.39 -20.16
CA LEU A 7 -13.23 -16.56 -18.73
C LEU A 7 -11.85 -16.00 -18.37
N GLN A 8 -11.27 -15.15 -19.22
CA GLN A 8 -10.18 -14.25 -18.84
C GLN A 8 -10.81 -13.02 -18.16
N SER A 9 -11.40 -13.25 -16.98
CA SER A 9 -11.67 -12.18 -16.02
C SER A 9 -10.40 -11.32 -15.94
N LYS A 10 -10.51 -10.05 -16.34
CA LYS A 10 -9.41 -9.09 -16.37
C LYS A 10 -8.93 -8.85 -14.93
N VAL A 11 -8.03 -9.71 -14.44
CA VAL A 11 -7.37 -9.53 -13.14
C VAL A 11 -6.49 -8.30 -13.27
N LYS A 12 -6.98 -7.17 -12.77
CA LYS A 12 -6.23 -5.93 -12.72
C LYS A 12 -5.11 -6.10 -11.68
N ASN A 13 -3.87 -6.28 -12.11
CA ASN A 13 -2.74 -6.34 -11.18
C ASN A 13 -2.67 -5.06 -10.33
N MET A 14 -2.64 -5.22 -9.01
CA MET A 14 -2.41 -4.12 -8.09
C MET A 14 -0.97 -3.62 -8.26
N LYS A 15 -0.81 -2.30 -8.43
CA LYS A 15 0.49 -1.63 -8.47
C LYS A 15 0.44 -0.37 -7.62
N LEU A 16 1.38 -0.25 -6.68
CA LEU A 16 1.60 0.98 -5.93
C LEU A 16 2.30 1.98 -6.85
N LYS A 17 1.78 3.22 -6.90
CA LYS A 17 2.38 4.31 -7.69
C LYS A 17 3.22 5.22 -6.83
N SER A 18 2.68 5.61 -5.68
CA SER A 18 3.35 6.46 -4.72
C SER A 18 2.74 6.30 -3.33
N ILE A 19 3.48 6.72 -2.32
CA ILE A 19 3.03 6.82 -0.93
C ILE A 19 3.44 8.19 -0.36
N LYS A 20 2.55 8.77 0.44
CA LYS A 20 2.79 10.01 1.18
C LYS A 20 2.59 9.73 2.66
N LEU A 21 3.64 9.92 3.45
CA LEU A 21 3.62 9.77 4.90
C LEU A 21 3.70 11.15 5.55
N ARG A 22 2.87 11.37 6.58
CA ARG A 22 2.89 12.56 7.42
C ARG A 22 2.88 12.14 8.88
N ASN A 23 3.81 12.67 9.67
CA ASN A 23 3.97 12.34 11.10
C ASN A 23 3.91 10.82 11.37
N PHE A 24 4.59 10.04 10.54
CA PHE A 24 4.59 8.58 10.63
C PHE A 24 5.97 8.08 11.06
N ARG A 25 6.05 7.56 12.29
CA ARG A 25 7.29 7.08 12.91
C ARG A 25 8.40 8.14 12.83
N CYS A 26 9.47 7.88 12.10
CA CYS A 26 10.63 8.77 11.95
C CYS A 26 10.50 9.79 10.80
N PHE A 27 9.33 9.88 10.14
CA PHE A 27 9.10 10.79 9.02
C PHE A 27 8.04 11.84 9.37
N GLU A 28 8.44 13.11 9.45
CA GLU A 28 7.51 14.23 9.54
C GLU A 28 6.76 14.41 8.21
N ASN A 29 7.48 14.39 7.09
CA ASN A 29 6.93 14.32 5.73
C ASN A 29 7.82 13.43 4.85
N LEU A 30 7.24 12.46 4.15
CA LEU A 30 7.91 11.65 3.14
C LEU A 30 6.99 11.43 1.94
N GLU A 31 7.49 11.69 0.74
CA GLU A 31 6.83 11.35 -0.52
C GLU A 31 7.76 10.43 -1.32
N LEU A 32 7.25 9.25 -1.69
CA LEU A 32 8.00 8.23 -2.42
C LEU A 32 7.18 7.72 -3.59
N ASP A 33 7.78 7.74 -4.78
CA ASP A 33 7.25 7.10 -5.98
C ASP A 33 7.82 5.69 -6.13
N PHE A 34 6.96 4.74 -6.50
CA PHE A 34 7.33 3.37 -6.76
C PHE A 34 7.52 3.13 -8.25
N HIS A 35 8.65 2.53 -8.60
CA HIS A 35 8.89 2.07 -9.97
C HIS A 35 8.01 0.86 -10.30
N LYS A 36 7.60 0.74 -11.58
CA LYS A 36 6.64 -0.27 -12.06
C LYS A 36 7.11 -1.73 -11.93
N GLN A 37 8.41 -1.95 -11.70
CA GLN A 37 9.04 -3.27 -11.62
C GLN A 37 9.67 -3.53 -10.24
N LEU A 38 10.60 -2.68 -9.80
CA LEU A 38 11.33 -2.82 -8.55
C LEU A 38 11.75 -1.45 -8.03
N THR A 39 11.51 -1.21 -6.73
CA THR A 39 12.01 -0.04 -6.00
C THR A 39 12.93 -0.55 -4.89
N VAL A 40 14.17 -0.08 -4.85
CA VAL A 40 15.15 -0.48 -3.81
C VAL A 40 15.21 0.61 -2.75
N ILE A 41 14.94 0.24 -1.49
CA ILE A 41 15.04 1.15 -0.35
C ILE A 41 16.32 0.80 0.41
N SER A 42 17.31 1.68 0.35
CA SER A 42 18.62 1.51 1.00
C SER A 42 18.89 2.61 2.02
N GLY A 43 19.71 2.33 3.03
CA GLY A 43 20.06 3.24 4.12
C GLY A 43 20.60 2.50 5.34
N GLY A 44 21.19 3.22 6.30
CA GLY A 44 21.72 2.66 7.55
C GLY A 44 20.64 2.06 8.46
N ASN A 45 21.04 1.35 9.52
CA ASN A 45 20.09 0.88 10.53
C ASN A 45 19.32 2.06 11.14
N ALA A 46 18.08 1.81 11.54
CA ALA A 46 17.15 2.83 12.05
C ALA A 46 16.81 4.00 11.09
N SER A 47 17.22 3.96 9.82
CA SER A 47 16.90 5.01 8.83
C SER A 47 15.43 5.03 8.37
N GLY A 48 14.54 4.23 8.97
CA GLY A 48 13.12 4.19 8.61
C GLY A 48 12.72 3.26 7.46
N LYS A 49 13.60 2.35 7.00
CA LYS A 49 13.25 1.41 5.91
C LYS A 49 12.04 0.53 6.24
N SER A 50 12.04 -0.09 7.42
CA SER A 50 10.90 -0.88 7.91
C SER A 50 9.65 -0.02 8.11
N ALA A 51 9.81 1.26 8.49
CA ALA A 51 8.69 2.17 8.61
C ALA A 51 8.00 2.42 7.26
N VAL A 52 8.74 2.56 6.16
CA VAL A 52 8.15 2.67 4.81
C VAL A 52 7.36 1.40 4.44
N LEU A 53 7.92 0.22 4.71
CA LEU A 53 7.25 -1.05 4.44
C LEU A 53 5.99 -1.24 5.30
N ASP A 54 6.05 -0.87 6.58
CA ASP A 54 4.90 -0.91 7.50
C ASP A 54 3.79 0.03 7.01
N ALA A 55 4.14 1.24 6.57
CA ALA A 55 3.16 2.18 6.04
C ALA A 55 2.47 1.66 4.77
N VAL A 56 3.23 0.98 3.89
CA VAL A 56 2.67 0.32 2.70
C VAL A 56 1.71 -0.79 3.11
N ALA A 57 2.08 -1.65 4.06
CA ALA A 57 1.21 -2.73 4.54
C ALA A 57 -0.13 -2.19 5.09
N ILE A 58 -0.05 -1.18 5.96
CA ILE A 58 -1.22 -0.51 6.54
C ILE A 58 -2.09 0.12 5.45
N SER A 59 -1.47 0.79 4.46
CA SER A 59 -2.20 1.45 3.37
C SER A 59 -2.95 0.47 2.47
N VAL A 60 -2.48 -0.77 2.37
CA VAL A 60 -3.13 -1.86 1.61
C VAL A 60 -4.20 -2.58 2.47
N GLY A 61 -4.33 -2.24 3.75
CA GLY A 61 -5.27 -2.87 4.68
C GLY A 61 -4.74 -4.17 5.31
N ILE A 62 -3.44 -4.43 5.16
CA ILE A 62 -2.76 -5.47 5.94
C ILE A 62 -2.43 -4.84 7.29
N PHE A 63 -3.02 -5.37 8.37
CA PHE A 63 -2.63 -4.97 9.71
C PHE A 63 -1.28 -5.61 10.05
N PRO A 64 -0.17 -4.86 10.10
CA PRO A 64 1.06 -5.38 10.69
C PRO A 64 0.78 -5.74 12.15
N SER A 65 1.16 -6.95 12.56
CA SER A 65 0.92 -7.52 13.89
C SER A 65 1.55 -6.74 15.05
N SER A 66 2.29 -5.66 14.76
CA SER A 66 2.94 -4.78 15.73
C SER A 66 2.18 -3.47 16.02
N PHE A 67 0.99 -3.26 15.44
CA PHE A 67 0.13 -2.10 15.76
C PHE A 67 -0.96 -2.51 16.76
N ASP A 68 -0.62 -2.54 18.05
CA ASP A 68 -1.49 -2.94 19.16
C ASP A 68 -2.39 -1.79 19.67
N GLY A 69 -3.12 -1.10 18.78
CA GLY A 69 -3.93 0.04 19.23
C GLY A 69 -4.73 0.84 18.20
N MET A 70 -4.85 0.42 16.93
CA MET A 70 -5.68 1.12 15.95
C MET A 70 -6.94 0.31 15.64
N SER A 71 -8.09 0.87 16.01
CA SER A 71 -9.41 0.35 15.62
C SER A 71 -9.52 0.32 14.09
N ASN A 72 -10.20 -0.71 13.58
CA ASN A 72 -10.41 -0.91 12.15
C ASN A 72 -10.94 0.37 11.48
N CYS A 73 -10.13 1.01 10.64
CA CYS A 73 -10.59 2.08 9.75
C CYS A 73 -11.31 1.41 8.57
N GLU A 74 -12.63 1.33 8.61
CA GLU A 74 -13.39 0.94 7.43
C GLU A 74 -13.06 1.92 6.28
N ILE A 75 -12.60 1.38 5.15
CA ILE A 75 -12.48 2.17 3.92
C ILE A 75 -13.91 2.56 3.53
N LYS A 76 -14.34 3.78 3.88
CA LYS A 76 -15.57 4.36 3.34
C LYS A 76 -15.39 4.52 1.84
N LYS A 77 -15.99 3.61 1.05
CA LYS A 77 -16.24 3.87 -0.36
C LYS A 77 -17.11 5.12 -0.42
N LYS A 78 -16.61 6.22 -0.99
CA LYS A 78 -17.50 7.26 -1.50
C LYS A 78 -18.36 6.60 -2.57
N MET A 79 -19.62 6.33 -2.23
CA MET A 79 -20.67 6.10 -3.20
C MET A 79 -20.70 7.35 -4.07
N GLN A 80 -20.36 7.21 -5.34
CA GLN A 80 -20.56 8.30 -6.29
C GLN A 80 -22.07 8.47 -6.45
N ASP A 81 -22.50 9.70 -6.25
CA ASP A 81 -23.89 10.15 -6.33
C ASP A 81 -24.54 9.70 -7.65
N LEU A 82 -25.74 9.15 -7.53
CA LEU A 82 -26.72 9.00 -8.61
C LEU A 82 -27.74 10.12 -8.45
#